data_AF-A0A2V6WZP1-F1
#
_entry.id   AF-A0A2V6WZP1-F1
#
_cell.length_a   1.000
_cell.length_b   1.000
_cell.length_c   1.000
_cell.angle_alpha   90.00
_cell.angle_beta   90.00
_cell.angle_gamma   90.00
#
_symmetry.space_group_name_H-M   'P 1'
#
loop_
_entity.id
_entity.type
_entity.pdbx_description
1 polymer ?
#
loop_
_entity_poly.entity_id
_entity_poly.type
_entity_poly.pdbx_seq_one_letter_code
_entity_poly.pdbx_strand_id
1 'polypeptide(L)'
;MPVGRASRDGLVAAVVRFARKKPLGAAGGVLMLVMLVTAVFADVLQTHDPIATNAAYTLGAPNAEHWLGTDHLGRDIYSRIVHGARVSLVVSVASTLLGSVLGGIIGLLSGYVGGKSDLVTQRVLDILQGLPLLVLALVMSAALGPAIHNVIIAISIPIVPRAARVIRASVLSIRETQYVEAARALGVRHVRIAFRHILPNTIGP
;
A
#
# COMPACT_ATOMS: atom_id res chain seq x y z
N MET A 1 -26.32 -11.15 -34.94
CA MET A 1 -26.01 -11.06 -33.49
C MET A 1 -26.33 -12.40 -32.83
N PRO A 2 -25.37 -13.03 -32.14
CA PRO A 2 -25.72 -13.82 -30.95
C PRO A 2 -24.96 -13.27 -29.74
N VAL A 3 -25.72 -12.79 -28.77
CA VAL A 3 -25.29 -12.57 -27.39
C VAL A 3 -25.42 -13.91 -26.66
N GLY A 4 -24.38 -14.39 -25.98
CA GLY A 4 -24.57 -15.38 -24.92
C GLY A 4 -23.46 -16.40 -24.70
N ARG A 5 -23.06 -16.50 -23.42
CA ARG A 5 -22.22 -17.52 -22.74
C ARG A 5 -20.71 -17.30 -22.78
N ALA A 6 -20.24 -16.31 -22.01
CA ALA A 6 -18.92 -16.41 -21.37
C ALA A 6 -18.96 -17.63 -20.43
N SER A 7 -18.47 -18.78 -20.90
CA SER A 7 -18.55 -20.04 -20.16
C SER A 7 -17.72 -19.98 -18.88
N ARG A 8 -18.29 -20.40 -17.75
CA ARG A 8 -17.59 -20.61 -16.46
C ARG A 8 -16.35 -21.50 -16.63
N ASP A 9 -16.34 -22.35 -17.65
CA ASP A 9 -15.21 -23.21 -18.03
C ASP A 9 -13.96 -22.41 -18.41
N GLY A 10 -14.13 -21.21 -18.99
CA GLY A 10 -13.01 -20.35 -19.36
C GLY A 10 -12.27 -19.76 -18.17
N LEU A 11 -12.99 -19.44 -17.08
CA LEU A 11 -12.42 -18.82 -15.89
C LEU A 11 -11.70 -19.85 -15.02
N VAL A 12 -12.31 -21.02 -14.82
CA VAL A 12 -11.66 -22.14 -14.09
C VAL A 12 -10.44 -22.64 -14.86
N ALA A 13 -10.54 -22.83 -16.18
CA ALA A 13 -9.39 -23.23 -17.00
C ALA A 13 -8.29 -22.16 -17.01
N ALA A 14 -8.62 -20.87 -16.95
CA ALA A 14 -7.65 -19.79 -16.85
C ALA A 14 -6.93 -19.78 -15.48
N VAL A 15 -7.66 -19.98 -14.38
CA VAL A 15 -7.08 -20.06 -13.03
C VAL A 15 -6.15 -21.28 -12.91
N VAL A 16 -6.57 -22.44 -13.37
CA VAL A 16 -5.74 -23.67 -13.36
C VAL A 16 -4.50 -23.49 -14.24
N ARG A 17 -4.64 -22.87 -15.41
CA ARG A 17 -3.52 -22.57 -16.31
C ARG A 17 -2.55 -21.56 -15.69
N PHE A 18 -3.06 -20.55 -15.01
CA PHE A 18 -2.25 -19.56 -14.28
C PHE A 18 -1.48 -20.20 -13.13
N ALA A 19 -2.15 -21.03 -12.32
CA ALA A 19 -1.54 -21.75 -11.21
C ALA A 19 -0.41 -22.68 -11.66
N ARG A 20 -0.58 -23.34 -12.81
CA ARG A 20 0.46 -24.19 -13.39
C ARG A 20 1.62 -23.40 -13.99
N LYS A 21 1.37 -22.25 -14.62
CA LYS A 21 2.43 -21.44 -15.25
C LYS A 21 3.20 -20.55 -14.27
N LYS A 22 2.58 -20.12 -13.17
CA LYS A 22 3.16 -19.22 -12.17
C LYS A 22 2.82 -19.68 -10.75
N PRO A 23 3.44 -20.76 -10.24
CA PRO A 23 3.08 -21.36 -8.96
C PRO A 23 3.28 -20.40 -7.77
N LEU A 24 4.35 -19.59 -7.78
CA LEU A 24 4.60 -18.58 -6.74
C LEU A 24 3.52 -17.49 -6.71
N GLY A 25 3.07 -17.02 -7.89
CA GLY A 25 2.01 -16.01 -8.00
C GLY A 25 0.65 -16.55 -7.54
N ALA A 26 0.36 -17.81 -7.84
CA ALA A 26 -0.86 -18.47 -7.35
C ALA A 26 -0.84 -18.69 -5.84
N ALA A 27 0.29 -19.10 -5.26
CA ALA A 27 0.44 -19.21 -3.81
C ALA A 27 0.21 -17.86 -3.11
N GLY A 28 0.81 -16.78 -3.63
CA GLY A 28 0.55 -15.42 -3.11
C GLY A 28 -0.91 -14.99 -3.26
N GLY A 29 -1.55 -15.31 -4.37
CA GLY A 29 -2.98 -15.04 -4.59
C GLY A 29 -3.89 -15.76 -3.60
N VAL A 30 -3.61 -17.04 -3.31
CA VAL A 30 -4.33 -17.82 -2.29
C VAL A 30 -4.12 -17.21 -0.90
N LEU A 31 -2.89 -16.85 -0.54
CA LEU A 31 -2.60 -16.24 0.75
C LEU A 31 -3.34 -14.90 0.92
N MET A 32 -3.37 -14.07 -0.13
CA MET A 32 -4.11 -12.81 -0.12
C MET A 32 -5.62 -13.03 0.00
N LEU A 33 -6.16 -14.05 -0.67
CA LEU A 33 -7.56 -14.44 -0.56
C LEU A 33 -7.91 -14.86 0.87
N VAL A 34 -7.08 -15.69 1.49
CA VAL A 34 -7.25 -16.10 2.89
C VAL A 34 -7.24 -14.89 3.81
N MET A 35 -6.25 -13.99 3.69
CA MET A 35 -6.20 -12.77 4.51
C MET A 35 -7.45 -11.90 4.32
N LEU A 36 -7.94 -11.76 3.08
CA LEU A 36 -9.13 -10.98 2.78
C LEU A 36 -10.39 -11.60 3.41
N VAL A 37 -10.57 -12.91 3.26
CA VAL A 37 -11.71 -13.63 3.86
C VAL A 37 -11.66 -13.50 5.39
N THR A 38 -10.51 -13.75 6.02
CA THR A 38 -10.34 -13.61 7.47
C THR A 38 -10.66 -12.19 7.94
N ALA A 39 -10.22 -11.16 7.22
CA ALA A 39 -10.48 -9.77 7.56
C ALA A 39 -11.96 -9.38 7.41
N VAL A 40 -12.64 -9.84 6.36
CA VAL A 40 -14.06 -9.56 6.13
C VAL A 40 -14.91 -10.24 7.19
N PHE A 41 -14.68 -11.54 7.43
CA PHE A 41 -15.44 -12.32 8.40
C PHE A 41 -14.87 -12.26 9.83
N ALA A 42 -14.03 -11.28 10.14
CA ALA A 42 -13.34 -11.19 11.43
C ALA A 42 -14.30 -11.16 12.63
N ASP A 43 -15.44 -10.48 12.52
CA ASP A 43 -16.44 -10.38 13.60
C ASP A 43 -17.17 -11.72 13.87
N VAL A 44 -17.17 -12.63 12.88
CA VAL A 44 -17.78 -13.97 12.97
C VAL A 44 -16.74 -15.02 13.37
N LEU A 45 -15.49 -14.84 12.94
CA LEU A 45 -14.40 -15.79 13.23
C LEU A 45 -13.81 -15.60 14.63
N GLN A 46 -14.00 -14.45 15.28
CA GLN A 46 -13.50 -14.21 16.63
C GLN A 46 -14.20 -15.13 17.64
N THR A 47 -13.44 -15.63 18.62
CA THR A 47 -14.01 -16.39 19.75
C THR A 47 -14.35 -15.48 20.92
N HIS A 48 -13.53 -14.44 21.14
CA HIS A 48 -13.64 -13.50 22.24
C HIS A 48 -13.48 -12.06 21.73
N ASP A 49 -13.88 -11.09 22.54
CA ASP A 49 -13.59 -9.68 22.26
C ASP A 49 -12.05 -9.47 22.23
N PRO A 50 -11.48 -9.01 21.09
CA PRO A 50 -10.03 -8.87 20.91
C PRO A 50 -9.40 -7.78 21.78
N ILE A 51 -10.19 -6.89 22.38
CA ILE A 51 -9.72 -5.78 23.22
C ILE A 51 -9.96 -6.08 24.70
N ALA A 52 -10.92 -6.95 25.03
CA ALA A 52 -11.25 -7.33 26.39
C ALA A 52 -10.03 -7.91 27.11
N THR A 53 -9.69 -7.32 28.25
CA THR A 53 -8.56 -7.70 29.09
C THR A 53 -9.04 -8.54 30.27
N ASN A 54 -8.40 -9.67 30.52
CA ASN A 54 -8.65 -10.48 31.71
C ASN A 54 -7.35 -10.79 32.46
N ALA A 55 -7.09 -10.04 33.53
CA ALA A 55 -5.86 -10.19 34.32
C ALA A 55 -5.68 -11.61 34.90
N ALA A 56 -6.77 -12.34 35.15
CA ALA A 56 -6.71 -13.71 35.67
C ALA A 56 -6.06 -14.70 34.68
N TYR A 57 -6.15 -14.41 33.38
CA TYR A 57 -5.55 -15.21 32.32
C TYR A 57 -4.35 -14.50 31.69
N THR A 58 -3.53 -13.79 32.47
CA THR A 58 -2.32 -13.17 31.92
C THR A 58 -1.29 -14.23 31.52
N LEU A 59 -0.77 -14.17 30.29
CA LEU A 59 0.21 -15.13 29.75
C LEU A 59 -0.23 -16.61 29.87
N GLY A 60 -1.53 -16.85 29.68
CA GLY A 60 -2.13 -18.18 29.73
C GLY A 60 -1.72 -19.04 28.53
N ALA A 61 -1.40 -20.31 28.79
CA ALA A 61 -1.15 -21.30 27.74
C ALA A 61 -2.41 -21.59 26.91
N PRO A 62 -2.26 -22.09 25.67
CA PRO A 62 -3.38 -22.49 24.82
C PRO A 62 -4.33 -23.47 25.52
N ASN A 63 -5.62 -23.22 25.46
CA ASN A 63 -6.67 -24.08 26.03
C ASN A 63 -7.95 -24.03 25.17
N ALA A 64 -9.00 -24.73 25.60
CA ALA A 64 -10.26 -24.83 24.84
C ALA A 64 -11.02 -23.48 24.72
N GLU A 65 -10.82 -22.57 25.67
CA GLU A 65 -11.40 -21.23 25.69
C GLU A 65 -10.53 -20.27 24.85
N HIS A 66 -9.22 -20.27 25.08
CA HIS A 66 -8.22 -19.49 24.36
C HIS A 66 -7.35 -20.39 23.47
N TRP A 67 -7.77 -20.58 22.22
CA TRP A 67 -7.15 -21.54 21.29
C TRP A 67 -5.66 -21.33 21.06
N LEU A 68 -5.19 -20.08 21.14
CA LEU A 68 -3.78 -19.71 20.99
C LEU A 68 -3.19 -19.13 22.28
N GLY A 69 -3.91 -19.24 23.40
CA GLY A 69 -3.56 -18.61 24.67
C GLY A 69 -3.82 -17.11 24.68
N THR A 70 -3.25 -16.44 25.67
CA THR A 70 -3.50 -15.02 25.96
C THR A 70 -2.21 -14.20 26.07
N ASP A 71 -2.31 -12.90 25.81
CA ASP A 71 -1.17 -11.99 25.90
C ASP A 71 -0.89 -11.49 27.35
N HIS A 72 0.09 -10.58 27.48
CA HIS A 72 0.46 -9.95 28.75
C HIS A 72 -0.64 -9.11 29.42
N LEU A 73 -1.76 -8.85 28.72
CA LEU A 73 -2.94 -8.17 29.27
C LEU A 73 -4.13 -9.13 29.40
N GLY A 74 -3.89 -10.42 29.19
CA GLY A 74 -4.90 -11.47 29.22
C GLY A 74 -5.91 -11.39 28.10
N ARG A 75 -5.53 -10.85 26.93
CA ARG A 75 -6.38 -10.80 25.73
C ARG A 75 -6.21 -12.05 24.90
N ASP A 76 -7.28 -12.52 24.26
CA ASP A 76 -7.26 -13.70 23.40
C ASP A 76 -6.40 -13.48 22.13
N ILE A 77 -5.33 -14.27 21.97
CA ILE A 77 -4.38 -14.09 20.86
C ILE A 77 -5.03 -14.43 19.52
N TYR A 78 -5.89 -15.44 19.45
CA TYR A 78 -6.54 -15.87 18.22
C TYR A 78 -7.44 -14.77 17.66
N SER A 79 -8.35 -14.23 18.47
CA SER A 79 -9.24 -13.13 18.09
C SER A 79 -8.45 -11.88 17.69
N ARG A 80 -7.33 -11.60 18.37
CA ARG A 80 -6.41 -10.51 18.00
C ARG A 80 -5.72 -10.71 16.66
N ILE A 81 -5.35 -11.94 16.28
CA ILE A 81 -4.77 -12.23 14.96
C ILE A 81 -5.82 -12.06 13.86
N VAL A 82 -7.03 -12.58 14.09
CA VAL A 82 -8.15 -12.47 13.13
C VAL A 82 -8.54 -11.01 12.89
N HIS A 83 -8.73 -10.22 13.96
CA HIS A 83 -8.98 -8.78 13.82
C HIS A 83 -7.76 -8.01 13.31
N GLY A 84 -6.56 -8.48 13.66
CA GLY A 84 -5.30 -7.96 13.14
C GLY A 84 -5.24 -8.00 11.62
N ALA A 85 -5.76 -9.05 10.98
CA ALA A 85 -5.82 -9.15 9.52
C ALA A 85 -6.59 -7.99 8.88
N ARG A 86 -7.73 -7.60 9.46
CA ARG A 86 -8.53 -6.44 9.01
C ARG A 86 -7.74 -5.14 9.13
N VAL A 87 -7.11 -4.91 10.28
CA VAL A 87 -6.27 -3.72 10.52
C VAL A 87 -5.09 -3.68 9.55
N SER A 88 -4.38 -4.80 9.35
CA SER A 88 -3.25 -4.90 8.43
C SER A 88 -3.62 -4.58 6.99
N LEU A 89 -4.77 -5.05 6.50
CA LEU A 89 -5.24 -4.74 5.15
C LEU A 89 -5.57 -3.25 4.98
N VAL A 90 -6.32 -2.67 5.92
CA VAL A 90 -6.67 -1.24 5.88
C VAL A 90 -5.40 -0.38 5.92
N VAL A 91 -4.49 -0.66 6.85
CA VAL A 91 -3.26 0.12 7.03
C VAL A 91 -2.35 0.00 5.80
N SER A 92 -2.13 -1.21 5.28
CA SER A 92 -1.25 -1.43 4.12
C SER A 92 -1.77 -0.76 2.85
N VAL A 93 -3.07 -0.89 2.56
CA VAL A 93 -3.69 -0.27 1.39
C VAL A 93 -3.69 1.25 1.53
N ALA A 94 -4.15 1.79 2.66
CA ALA A 94 -4.24 3.23 2.87
C ALA A 94 -2.86 3.91 2.86
N SER A 95 -1.88 3.35 3.55
CA SER A 95 -0.52 3.91 3.59
C SER A 95 0.18 3.84 2.25
N THR A 96 0.01 2.75 1.49
CA THR A 96 0.56 2.60 0.14
C THR A 96 -0.08 3.58 -0.82
N LEU A 97 -1.40 3.75 -0.78
CA LEU A 97 -2.10 4.72 -1.62
C LEU A 97 -1.65 6.14 -1.30
N LEU A 98 -1.67 6.55 -0.03
CA LEU A 98 -1.24 7.89 0.38
C LEU A 98 0.22 8.15 0.02
N GLY A 99 1.12 7.22 0.35
CA GLY A 99 2.54 7.35 0.05
C GLY A 99 2.82 7.41 -1.46
N SER A 100 2.15 6.56 -2.24
CA SER A 100 2.28 6.53 -3.70
C SER A 100 1.72 7.78 -4.37
N VAL A 101 0.57 8.29 -3.90
CA VAL A 101 -0.06 9.50 -4.44
C VAL A 101 0.79 10.73 -4.11
N LEU A 102 1.18 10.91 -2.85
CA LEU A 102 2.02 12.03 -2.44
C LEU A 102 3.38 11.97 -3.13
N GLY A 103 4.01 10.80 -3.16
CA GLY A 103 5.25 10.57 -3.89
C GLY A 103 5.09 10.85 -5.37
N GLY A 104 4.02 10.38 -6.01
CA GLY A 104 3.77 10.62 -7.42
C GLY A 104 3.58 12.09 -7.76
N ILE A 105 2.85 12.85 -6.93
CA ILE A 105 2.71 14.31 -7.10
C ILE A 105 4.08 15.00 -6.96
N ILE A 106 4.85 14.66 -5.92
CA ILE A 106 6.18 15.22 -5.70
C ILE A 106 7.11 14.89 -6.88
N GLY A 107 7.12 13.63 -7.33
CA GLY A 107 7.93 13.17 -8.47
C GLY A 107 7.54 13.84 -9.78
N LEU A 108 6.24 14.02 -10.03
CA LEU A 108 5.71 14.75 -11.19
C LEU A 108 6.19 16.20 -11.20
N LEU A 109 6.00 16.92 -10.10
CA LEU A 109 6.38 18.33 -10.01
C LEU A 109 7.90 18.52 -10.08
N SER A 110 8.66 17.70 -9.34
CA SER A 110 10.13 17.71 -9.31
C SER A 110 10.72 17.42 -10.69
N GLY A 111 10.26 16.35 -11.36
CA GLY A 111 10.75 15.97 -12.69
C GLY A 111 10.32 16.92 -13.80
N TYR A 112 9.12 17.51 -13.71
CA TYR A 112 8.61 18.41 -14.73
C TYR A 112 9.30 19.78 -14.68
N VAL A 113 9.37 20.41 -13.50
CA VAL A 113 9.97 21.73 -13.32
C VAL A 113 11.50 21.66 -13.45
N GLY A 114 12.14 20.64 -12.88
CA GLY A 114 13.58 20.48 -12.91
C GLY A 114 14.35 21.58 -12.13
N GLY A 115 15.64 21.69 -12.43
CA GLY A 115 16.51 22.76 -11.93
C GLY A 115 16.73 22.74 -10.41
N LYS A 116 16.79 23.93 -9.79
CA LYS A 116 17.05 24.08 -8.36
C LYS A 116 15.96 23.49 -7.48
N SER A 117 14.69 23.56 -7.92
CA SER A 117 13.56 22.98 -7.17
C SER A 117 13.68 21.46 -7.08
N ASP A 118 14.01 20.79 -8.20
CA ASP A 118 14.26 19.36 -8.24
C ASP A 118 15.43 18.97 -7.34
N LEU A 119 16.54 19.73 -7.36
CA LEU A 119 17.68 19.48 -6.47
C LEU A 119 17.28 19.54 -4.99
N VAL A 120 16.56 20.58 -4.56
CA VAL A 120 16.11 20.72 -3.16
C VAL A 120 15.17 19.57 -2.78
N THR A 121 14.19 19.25 -3.64
CA THR A 121 13.27 18.13 -3.40
C THR A 121 14.03 16.81 -3.27
N GLN A 122 14.96 16.51 -4.18
CA GLN A 122 15.77 15.30 -4.08
C GLN A 122 16.58 15.24 -2.79
N ARG A 123 17.17 16.36 -2.33
CA ARG A 123 17.89 16.39 -1.04
C ARG A 123 16.98 16.07 0.15
N VAL A 124 15.76 16.60 0.18
CA VAL A 124 14.79 16.26 1.23
C VAL A 124 14.44 14.77 1.19
N LEU A 125 14.21 14.21 0.00
CA LEU A 125 13.91 12.79 -0.17
C LEU A 125 15.11 11.90 0.22
N ASP A 126 16.34 12.33 -0.05
CA ASP A 126 17.56 11.62 0.34
C ASP A 126 17.76 11.62 1.86
N ILE A 127 17.48 12.74 2.53
CA ILE A 127 17.50 12.84 4.00
C ILE A 127 16.49 11.86 4.61
N LEU A 128 15.26 11.82 4.08
CA LEU A 128 14.23 10.89 4.55
C LEU A 128 14.65 9.43 4.38
N GLN A 129 15.34 9.08 3.30
CA GLN A 129 15.83 7.72 3.07
C GLN A 129 17.12 7.38 3.80
N GLY A 130 17.87 8.38 4.26
CA GLY A 130 19.06 8.16 5.08
C GLY A 130 18.73 7.54 6.44
N LEU A 131 17.49 7.72 6.91
CA LEU A 131 16.99 7.08 8.13
C LEU A 131 16.49 5.65 7.83
N PRO A 132 16.85 4.65 8.66
CA PRO A 132 16.26 3.32 8.55
C PRO A 132 14.73 3.38 8.66
N LEU A 133 14.03 2.66 7.78
CA LEU A 133 12.56 2.64 7.71
C LEU A 133 11.91 2.36 9.07
N LEU A 134 12.45 1.38 9.81
CA LEU A 134 11.95 0.99 11.12
C LEU A 134 12.09 2.12 12.15
N VAL A 135 13.24 2.82 12.14
CA VAL A 135 13.50 3.93 13.07
C VAL A 135 12.53 5.08 12.79
N LEU A 136 12.36 5.44 11.52
CA LEU A 136 11.42 6.49 11.12
C LEU A 136 9.97 6.12 11.52
N ALA A 137 9.55 4.89 11.26
CA ALA A 137 8.22 4.42 11.64
C ALA A 137 7.99 4.44 13.17
N LEU A 138 8.99 4.02 13.96
CA LEU A 138 8.92 4.01 15.42
C LEU A 138 8.83 5.43 16.00
N VAL A 139 9.67 6.36 15.52
CA VAL A 139 9.66 7.77 15.96
C VAL A 139 8.31 8.41 15.65
N MET A 140 7.81 8.21 14.43
CA MET A 140 6.50 8.73 14.04
C MET A 140 5.37 8.13 14.87
N SER A 141 5.40 6.81 15.10
CA SER A 141 4.39 6.13 15.94
C SER A 141 4.42 6.61 17.39
N ALA A 142 5.60 6.89 17.94
CA ALA A 142 5.76 7.41 19.29
C ALA A 142 5.29 8.88 19.39
N ALA A 143 5.60 9.71 18.38
CA ALA A 143 5.24 11.12 18.36
C ALA A 143 3.74 11.38 18.14
N LEU A 144 3.10 10.61 17.25
CA LEU A 144 1.69 10.79 16.90
C LEU A 144 0.74 10.12 17.91
N GLY A 145 1.20 9.11 18.64
CA GLY A 145 0.40 8.34 19.59
C GLY A 145 -0.42 7.20 18.97
N PRO A 146 -1.08 6.37 19.80
CA PRO A 146 -1.68 5.11 19.39
C PRO A 146 -3.04 5.32 18.70
N ALA A 147 -3.04 5.50 17.37
CA ALA A 147 -4.26 5.48 16.55
C ALA A 147 -3.98 4.88 15.16
N ILE A 148 -4.97 4.19 14.58
CA ILE A 148 -4.84 3.59 13.24
C ILE A 148 -4.47 4.65 12.19
N HIS A 149 -5.09 5.83 12.26
CA HIS A 149 -4.79 6.96 11.37
C HIS A 149 -3.33 7.41 11.46
N ASN A 150 -2.78 7.45 12.67
CA ASN A 150 -1.40 7.85 12.91
C ASN A 150 -0.41 6.82 12.35
N VAL A 151 -0.72 5.53 12.48
CA VAL A 151 0.08 4.45 11.89
C VAL A 151 0.07 4.55 10.36
N ILE A 152 -1.08 4.86 9.75
CA ILE A 152 -1.18 5.07 8.30
C ILE A 152 -0.27 6.21 7.85
N ILE A 153 -0.31 7.36 8.54
CA ILE A 153 0.53 8.51 8.24
C ILE A 153 2.01 8.15 8.41
N ALA A 154 2.38 7.53 9.53
CA ALA A 154 3.74 7.13 9.85
C ALA A 154 4.34 6.20 8.79
N ILE A 155 3.57 5.23 8.29
CA ILE A 155 4.02 4.28 7.25
C ILE A 155 4.05 4.92 5.87
N SER A 156 3.15 5.88 5.58
CA SER A 156 3.10 6.54 4.26
C SER A 156 4.32 7.39 3.95
N ILE A 157 4.88 8.10 4.94
CA ILE A 157 6.01 9.03 4.77
C ILE A 157 7.25 8.33 4.18
N PRO A 158 7.72 7.18 4.70
CA PRO A 158 8.83 6.47 4.09
C PRO A 158 8.58 5.93 2.67
N ILE A 159 7.32 5.76 2.26
CA ILE A 159 6.95 5.30 0.91
C ILE A 159 7.13 6.44 -0.11
N VAL A 160 6.86 7.69 0.32
CA VAL A 160 6.90 8.90 -0.53
C VAL A 160 8.20 9.02 -1.35
N PRO A 161 9.41 8.95 -0.77
CA PRO A 161 10.65 9.07 -1.54
C PRO A 161 10.82 8.02 -2.64
N ARG A 162 10.40 6.77 -2.38
CA ARG A 162 10.51 5.69 -3.36
C ARG A 162 9.59 5.94 -4.54
N ALA A 163 8.31 6.23 -4.26
CA ALA A 163 7.33 6.54 -5.31
C ALA A 163 7.72 7.80 -6.10
N ALA A 164 8.19 8.85 -5.43
CA ALA A 164 8.61 10.09 -6.07
C ALA A 164 9.75 9.89 -7.06
N ARG A 165 10.75 9.05 -6.75
CA ARG A 165 11.86 8.78 -7.67
C ARG A 165 11.44 8.01 -8.90
N VAL A 166 10.57 7.00 -8.74
CA VAL A 166 10.05 6.20 -9.87
C VAL A 166 9.26 7.08 -10.84
N ILE A 167 8.34 7.89 -10.32
CA ILE A 167 7.55 8.81 -11.16
C ILE A 167 8.45 9.88 -11.76
N ARG A 168 9.38 10.47 -11.01
CA ARG A 168 10.34 11.44 -11.54
C ARG A 168 11.14 10.90 -12.72
N ALA A 169 11.66 9.67 -12.62
CA ALA A 169 12.43 9.05 -13.70
C ALA A 169 11.59 8.93 -14.98
N SER A 170 10.33 8.49 -14.83
CA SER A 170 9.37 8.39 -15.94
C SER A 170 9.03 9.75 -16.54
N VAL A 171 8.82 10.76 -15.69
CA VAL A 171 8.52 12.14 -16.09
C VAL A 171 9.67 12.75 -16.89
N LEU A 172 10.92 12.54 -16.47
CA LEU A 172 12.09 13.04 -17.20
C LEU A 172 12.17 12.44 -18.60
N SER A 173 11.85 11.16 -18.78
CA SER A 173 11.79 10.52 -20.10
C SER A 173 10.65 11.07 -20.96
N ILE A 174 9.44 11.16 -20.39
CA ILE A 174 8.24 11.61 -21.11
C ILE A 174 8.32 13.09 -21.48
N ARG A 175 8.93 13.93 -20.64
CA ARG A 175 9.05 15.37 -20.89
C ARG A 175 9.77 15.68 -22.19
N GLU A 176 10.75 14.87 -22.59
CA GLU A 176 11.56 15.05 -23.80
C GLU A 176 10.92 14.44 -25.06
N THR A 177 9.63 14.07 -25.01
CA THR A 177 8.92 13.52 -26.17
C THR A 177 8.35 14.62 -27.08
N GLN A 178 8.31 14.34 -28.38
CA GLN A 178 7.89 15.29 -29.42
C GLN A 178 6.47 15.84 -29.20
N TYR A 179 5.54 15.04 -28.66
CA TYR A 179 4.17 15.51 -28.39
C TYR A 179 4.10 16.49 -27.23
N VAL A 180 4.99 16.37 -26.24
CA VAL A 180 5.09 17.34 -25.13
C VAL A 180 5.73 18.64 -25.61
N GLU A 181 6.71 18.57 -26.51
CA GLU A 181 7.30 19.75 -27.16
C GLU A 181 6.27 20.48 -28.03
N ALA A 182 5.51 19.75 -28.86
CA ALA A 182 4.44 20.32 -29.66
C ALA A 182 3.37 20.99 -28.79
N ALA A 183 2.96 20.36 -27.68
CA ALA A 183 2.00 20.96 -26.74
C ALA A 183 2.54 22.26 -26.11
N ARG A 184 3.85 22.32 -25.82
CA ARG A 184 4.51 23.55 -25.35
C ARG A 184 4.54 24.63 -26.43
N ALA A 185 4.86 24.28 -27.67
CA ALA A 185 4.87 25.21 -28.81
C ALA A 185 3.47 25.81 -29.09
N LEU A 186 2.42 25.03 -28.83
CA LEU A 186 1.02 25.48 -28.91
C LEU A 186 0.57 26.35 -27.73
N GLY A 187 1.45 26.67 -26.76
CA GLY A 187 1.14 27.52 -25.62
C GLY A 187 0.25 26.85 -24.56
N VAL A 188 0.18 25.52 -24.52
CA VAL A 188 -0.60 24.80 -23.49
C VAL A 188 0.00 25.08 -22.10
N ARG A 189 -0.84 25.46 -21.14
CA ARG A 189 -0.41 25.76 -19.76
C ARG A 189 0.36 24.57 -19.17
N HIS A 190 1.50 24.85 -18.53
CA HIS A 190 2.39 23.85 -17.96
C HIS A 190 1.71 22.85 -17.01
N VAL A 191 0.80 23.30 -16.14
CA VAL A 191 0.04 22.42 -15.23
C VAL A 191 -0.84 21.45 -16.02
N ARG A 192 -1.44 21.89 -17.13
CA ARG A 192 -2.25 21.03 -18.00
C ARG A 192 -1.37 20.01 -18.72
N ILE A 193 -0.13 20.37 -19.10
CA ILE A 193 0.82 19.42 -19.67
C ILE A 193 1.19 18.35 -18.64
N ALA A 194 1.60 18.76 -17.43
CA ALA A 194 1.98 17.84 -16.36
C ALA A 194 0.87 16.83 -16.01
N PHE A 195 -0.35 17.31 -15.72
CA PHE A 195 -1.42 16.42 -15.24
C PHE A 195 -2.20 15.69 -16.35
N ARG A 196 -2.28 16.23 -17.57
CA ARG A 196 -3.10 15.65 -18.65
C ARG A 196 -2.29 14.93 -19.72
N HIS A 197 -1.01 15.30 -19.91
CA HIS A 197 -0.16 14.70 -20.94
C HIS A 197 0.95 13.84 -20.34
N ILE A 198 1.53 14.22 -19.19
CA ILE A 198 2.66 13.49 -18.62
C ILE A 198 2.18 12.44 -17.60
N LEU A 199 1.39 12.86 -16.61
CA LEU A 199 0.94 11.98 -15.53
C LEU A 199 0.26 10.68 -16.02
N PRO A 200 -0.68 10.70 -16.99
CA PRO A 200 -1.29 9.45 -17.48
C PRO A 200 -0.29 8.51 -18.14
N ASN A 201 0.73 9.06 -18.82
CA ASN A 201 1.77 8.27 -19.48
C ASN A 201 2.81 7.72 -18.49
N THR A 202 2.90 8.28 -17.27
CA THR A 202 3.75 7.73 -16.19
C THR A 202 3.09 6.57 -15.43
N ILE A 203 1.81 6.29 -15.67
CA ILE A 203 1.05 5.19 -15.06
C ILE A 203 1.16 3.89 -15.90
N GLY A 204 1.70 3.98 -17.13
CA GLY A 204 2.06 2.84 -17.98
C GLY A 204 3.40 2.19 -17.56
N PRO A 205 3.67 0.94 -18.00
CA PRO A 205 4.77 0.13 -17.50
C PRO A 205 6.17 0.72 -17.73
#